data_AF-A0A090GAH5-F1
#
_entry.id   AF-A0A090GAH5-F1
#
_cell.length_a   1.000
_cell.length_b   1.000
_cell.length_c   1.000
_cell.angle_alpha   90.00
_cell.angle_beta   90.00
_cell.angle_gamma   90.00
#
_symmetry.space_group_name_H-M   'P 1'
#
loop_
_entity.id
_entity.type
_entity.pdbx_description
1 polymer ?
#
loop_
_entity_poly.entity_id
_entity_poly.type
_entity_poly.pdbx_seq_one_letter_code
_entity_poly.pdbx_strand_id
1 'polypeptide(L)' 'MQLIVTHRAPHLGASGTSIDLTPSQAVYERLRGHVVQPASPMPSPQAAGSKARAAKVQREGPALRSPKGAEG' A
#
# COMPACT_ATOMS: atom_id res chain seq x y z
N MET A 1 -24.38 12.71 -3.96
CA MET A 1 -23.67 11.48 -4.40
C MET A 1 -22.28 11.52 -3.78
N GLN A 2 -21.92 10.52 -2.97
CA GLN A 2 -20.62 10.50 -2.30
C GLN A 2 -19.51 9.98 -3.23
N LEU A 3 -18.44 10.75 -3.38
CA LEU A 3 -17.29 10.46 -4.25
C LEU A 3 -15.97 10.77 -3.56
N ILE A 4 -14.89 10.14 -4.01
CA ILE A 4 -13.54 10.33 -3.47
C ILE A 4 -12.77 11.33 -4.32
N VAL A 5 -12.23 12.37 -3.70
CA VAL A 5 -11.40 13.39 -4.36
C VAL A 5 -10.05 12.80 -4.75
N THR A 6 -9.57 13.11 -5.94
CA THR A 6 -8.23 12.72 -6.41
C THR A 6 -7.22 13.85 -6.20
N HIS A 7 -5.92 13.54 -6.30
CA HIS A 7 -4.84 14.54 -6.22
C HIS A 7 -4.93 15.65 -7.28
N ARG A 8 -5.75 15.47 -8.33
CA ARG A 8 -5.90 16.41 -9.43
C ARG A 8 -6.87 17.55 -9.11
N ALA A 9 -7.60 17.47 -8.00
CA ALA A 9 -8.64 18.41 -7.64
C ALA A 9 -8.40 19.07 -6.26
N PRO A 10 -7.29 19.82 -6.09
CA PRO A 10 -6.96 20.46 -4.81
C PRO A 10 -8.01 21.49 -4.36
N HIS A 11 -8.80 22.02 -5.30
CA HIS A 11 -9.90 22.95 -5.02
C HIS A 11 -11.13 22.27 -4.40
N LEU A 12 -11.27 20.95 -4.56
CA LEU A 12 -12.34 20.17 -3.92
C LEU A 12 -11.96 19.70 -2.51
N GLY A 13 -10.66 19.66 -2.20
CA GLY A 13 -10.13 19.27 -0.90
C GLY A 13 -8.92 18.36 -1.02
N ALA A 14 -8.58 17.70 0.10
CA ALA A 14 -7.49 16.74 0.13
C ALA A 14 -7.84 15.45 -0.64
N SER A 15 -6.85 14.89 -1.33
CA SER A 15 -7.00 13.60 -2.02
C SER A 15 -7.39 12.49 -1.03
N GLY A 16 -8.30 11.63 -1.46
CA GLY A 16 -8.81 10.52 -0.63
C GLY A 16 -9.98 10.90 0.28
N THR A 17 -10.38 12.18 0.33
CA THR A 17 -11.54 12.61 1.11
C THR A 17 -12.84 12.32 0.37
N SER A 18 -13.87 11.96 1.13
CA SER A 18 -15.23 11.79 0.62
C SER A 18 -15.96 13.13 0.60
N ILE A 19 -16.52 13.49 -0.55
CA ILE A 19 -17.37 14.68 -0.72
C ILE A 19 -18.72 14.29 -1.29
N ASP A 20 -19.77 15.05 -0.97
CA ASP A 20 -21.08 14.89 -1.61
C ASP A 20 -21.28 15.95 -2.69
N LEU A 21 -21.57 15.49 -3.91
CA LEU A 21 -21.85 16.35 -5.05
C LEU A 21 -23.24 16.08 -5.62
N THR A 22 -23.81 17.12 -6.24
CA THR A 22 -25.00 16.97 -7.09
C THR A 22 -24.71 16.04 -8.27
N PRO A 23 -25.70 15.34 -8.85
CA PRO A 23 -25.48 14.42 -9.96
C PRO A 23 -24.77 15.05 -11.15
N SER A 24 -25.14 16.28 -11.51
CA SER A 24 -24.54 17.01 -12.64
C SER A 24 -23.07 17.35 -12.37
N GLN A 25 -22.74 17.83 -11.16
CA GLN A 25 -21.35 18.10 -10.76
C GLN A 25 -20.53 16.82 -10.71
N ALA A 26 -21.09 15.73 -10.15
CA ALA A 26 -20.44 14.44 -10.10
C ALA A 26 -20.02 13.94 -11.49
N VAL A 27 -20.88 14.09 -12.50
CA VAL A 27 -20.55 13.74 -13.89
C VAL A 27 -19.43 14.63 -14.43
N TYR A 28 -19.54 15.95 -14.25
CA TYR A 28 -18.54 16.90 -14.72
C TYR A 28 -17.15 16.64 -14.12
N GLU A 29 -17.06 16.46 -12.80
CA GLU A 29 -15.81 16.21 -12.09
C GLU A 29 -15.22 14.82 -12.42
N ARG A 30 -16.07 13.81 -12.67
CA ARG A 30 -15.61 12.49 -13.13
C ARG A 30 -14.97 12.55 -14.51
N LEU A 31 -15.56 13.30 -15.45
CA LEU A 31 -14.99 13.47 -16.79
C LEU A 31 -13.60 14.14 -16.76
N ARG A 32 -13.36 15.00 -15.76
CA ARG A 32 -12.06 15.62 -15.51
C ARG A 32 -11.08 14.74 -14.72
N GLY A 33 -11.54 13.60 -14.20
CA GLY A 33 -10.74 12.73 -13.33
C GLY A 33 -10.46 13.34 -11.95
N HIS A 34 -11.27 14.30 -11.52
CA HIS A 34 -11.14 14.98 -10.24
C HIS A 34 -11.71 14.17 -9.08
N VAL A 35 -12.69 13.30 -9.36
CA VAL A 35 -13.33 12.44 -8.38
C VAL A 35 -13.54 11.03 -8.93
N VAL A 36 -13.54 10.03 -8.05
CA VAL A 36 -13.81 8.63 -8.38
C VAL A 36 -14.93 8.06 -7.51
N GLN A 37 -15.57 6.98 -7.97
CA GLN A 37 -16.50 6.26 -7.11
C GLN A 37 -15.74 5.68 -5.90
N PRO A 38 -16.31 5.76 -4.69
CA PRO A 38 -15.78 4.98 -3.59
C PRO A 38 -15.85 3.52 -4.05
N ALA A 39 -14.71 2.82 -3.94
CA ALA A 39 -14.73 1.38 -4.14
C ALA A 39 -15.75 0.83 -3.13
N SER A 40 -16.82 0.20 -3.63
CA SER A 40 -17.63 -0.66 -2.78
C SER A 40 -16.66 -1.56 -2.01
N PRO A 41 -16.86 -1.81 -0.70
CA PRO A 41 -16.06 -2.79 0.00
C PRO A 41 -16.28 -4.12 -0.71
N MET A 42 -15.45 -4.44 -1.70
CA MET A 42 -15.19 -5.81 -2.06
C MET A 42 -14.76 -6.47 -0.76
N PRO A 43 -15.33 -7.63 -0.41
CA PRO A 43 -14.81 -8.39 0.71
C PRO A 43 -13.30 -8.53 0.47
N SER A 44 -12.51 -7.84 1.29
CA SER A 44 -11.07 -7.95 1.23
C SER A 44 -10.75 -9.44 1.35
N PRO A 45 -9.88 -10.03 0.52
CA PRO A 45 -9.25 -11.27 0.94
C PRO A 45 -8.59 -10.92 2.26
N GLN A 46 -9.11 -11.54 3.31
CA GLN A 46 -8.69 -11.37 4.69
C GLN A 46 -7.17 -11.49 4.67
N ALA A 47 -6.46 -10.36 4.82
CA ALA A 47 -5.02 -10.39 4.99
C ALA A 47 -4.80 -11.02 6.35
N ALA A 48 -4.69 -12.35 6.36
CA ALA A 48 -4.40 -13.16 7.51
C ALA A 48 -3.19 -12.55 8.19
N GLY A 49 -3.39 -12.04 9.39
CA GLY A 49 -2.32 -11.50 10.20
C GLY A 49 -1.20 -12.52 10.31
N SER A 50 -0.06 -12.21 9.72
CA SER A 50 1.20 -12.86 10.04
C SER A 50 2.09 -11.87 10.77
N LYS A 51 1.66 -11.49 11.98
CA LYS A 51 2.60 -11.11 13.05
C LYS A 51 2.99 -12.39 13.79
N ALA A 52 4.04 -13.06 13.35
CA ALA A 52 4.81 -13.96 14.23
C ALA A 52 6.20 -14.28 13.66
N ARG A 53 7.22 -13.85 14.41
CA ARG A 53 8.56 -14.44 14.54
C ARG A 53 9.40 -14.69 13.27
N ALA A 54 10.27 -13.74 12.95
CA ALA A 54 11.63 -14.09 12.51
C ALA A 54 12.53 -14.13 13.74
N ALA A 55 12.37 -15.17 14.56
CA ALA A 55 13.33 -15.53 15.59
C ALA A 55 14.28 -16.58 15.02
N LYS A 56 15.55 -16.18 14.86
CA LYS A 56 16.76 -17.03 14.95
C LYS A 56 16.83 -18.23 14.00
N VAL A 57 17.66 -18.14 12.96
CA VAL A 57 18.47 -19.28 12.51
C VAL A 57 19.86 -18.75 12.16
N GLN A 58 20.77 -18.79 13.14
CA GLN A 58 22.18 -18.98 12.86
C GLN A 58 22.28 -20.37 12.22
N ARG A 59 22.74 -20.46 10.98
CA ARG A 59 23.18 -21.74 10.40
C ARG A 59 24.60 -21.55 9.90
N GLU A 60 25.48 -22.23 10.61
CA GLU A 60 26.88 -22.44 10.31
C GLU A 60 27.11 -22.98 8.88
N GLY A 61 28.30 -22.67 8.37
CA GLY A 61 29.01 -23.46 7.35
C GLY A 61 28.89 -22.91 5.92
N PRO A 62 30.04 -22.77 5.22
CA PRO A 62 30.71 -23.98 4.77
C PRO A 62 32.18 -24.08 5.21
N ALA A 63 32.56 -25.27 5.66
CA ALA A 63 33.94 -25.63 5.96
C ALA A 63 34.76 -25.74 4.67
N LEU A 64 35.75 -24.86 4.49
CA LEU A 64 36.79 -25.02 3.47
C LEU A 64 38.16 -24.63 4.06
N ARG A 65 38.92 -25.68 4.39
CA ARG A 65 40.40 -25.77 4.49
C ARG A 65 41.14 -24.76 5.39
N SER A 66 41.60 -25.25 6.54
CA SER A 66 42.99 -25.01 6.98
C SER A 66 43.88 -26.12 6.38
N PRO A 67 45.20 -25.91 6.15
CA PRO A 67 46.11 -25.86 7.29
C PRO A 67 47.36 -24.96 7.14
N LYS A 68 47.91 -24.61 8.31
CA LYS A 68 49.34 -24.57 8.64
C LYS A 68 50.18 -23.36 8.18
N GLY A 69 50.68 -22.64 9.19
CA GLY A 69 51.74 -21.65 9.05
C GLY A 69 51.93 -20.83 10.32
N ALA A 70 52.20 -21.50 11.45
CA ALA A 70 52.90 -20.88 12.56
C ALA A 70 54.40 -21.04 12.27
N GLU A 71 55.15 -19.94 12.30
CA GLU A 71 56.54 -19.85 12.78
C GLU A 71 57.10 -18.44 12.49
N GLY A 72 57.77 -17.84 13.48
CA GLY A 72 58.60 -16.64 13.35
C GLY A 72 58.28 -15.54 14.34
#